data_AF-A0A429Y2X0-F1
#
_entry.id   AF-A0A429Y2X0-F1
#
_cell.length_a   1.000
_cell.length_b   1.000
_cell.length_c   1.000
_cell.angle_alpha   90.00
_cell.angle_beta   90.00
_cell.angle_gamma   90.00
#
_symmetry.space_group_name_H-M   'P 1'
#
loop_
_entity.id
_entity.type
_entity.pdbx_description
1 polymer ?
#
loop_
_entity_poly.entity_id
_entity_poly.type
_entity_poly.pdbx_seq_one_letter_code
_entity_poly.pdbx_strand_id
1 'polypeptide(L)'
;MTLGFDCATKLTAASAKRLKDTGFNYAARYLGNSWKTFNTAEAKAVQGAGLKLISIFQKSANYSGYFTESQGVSDGKEAERYARAVGQPEGSAIYFAVDFAAQPIHMRGILNYITGVKKTLKGYKVGLYGSYAVMQAVKGRLITTGKPTHGPAVKLQTSSICTSFIMTLLWPVWLLIVIVLKRAQGIGVVYKLK
;
A
#
# COMPACT_ATOMS: atom_id res chain seq x y z
N MET A 1 12.21 3.92 14.32
CA MET A 1 11.55 3.28 13.16
C MET A 1 10.11 3.74 13.14
N THR A 2 9.57 4.18 12.00
CA THR A 2 8.19 4.70 11.96
C THR A 2 7.21 3.59 11.60
N LEU A 3 6.16 3.42 12.41
CA LEU A 3 5.15 2.38 12.23
C LEU A 3 4.04 2.82 11.25
N GLY A 4 3.65 1.91 10.39
CA GLY A 4 2.45 2.04 9.56
C GLY A 4 1.69 0.72 9.47
N PHE A 5 0.48 0.78 8.93
CA PHE A 5 -0.34 -0.39 8.68
C PHE A 5 -1.03 -0.29 7.33
N ASP A 6 -1.36 -1.44 6.75
CA ASP A 6 -2.36 -1.54 5.68
C ASP A 6 -3.58 -2.30 6.18
N CYS A 7 -4.75 -1.94 5.68
CA CYS A 7 -5.91 -2.81 5.81
C CYS A 7 -6.90 -2.56 4.69
N ALA A 8 -7.88 -3.45 4.54
CA ALA A 8 -9.02 -3.27 3.65
C ALA A 8 -10.21 -2.63 4.38
N THR A 9 -10.37 -2.94 5.67
CA THR A 9 -11.49 -2.44 6.48
C THR A 9 -11.50 -0.91 6.54
N LYS A 10 -12.69 -0.34 6.34
CA LYS A 10 -12.91 1.10 6.33
C LYS A 10 -12.54 1.75 7.66
N LEU A 11 -11.81 2.87 7.58
CA LEU A 11 -11.47 3.67 8.74
C LEU A 11 -12.50 4.78 8.96
N THR A 12 -12.98 4.91 10.20
CA THR A 12 -13.73 6.07 10.68
C THR A 12 -12.80 7.02 11.42
N ALA A 13 -13.26 8.24 11.73
CA ALA A 13 -12.48 9.19 12.54
C ALA A 13 -12.08 8.56 13.90
N ALA A 14 -12.99 7.81 14.53
CA ALA A 14 -12.74 7.18 15.81
C ALA A 14 -11.73 6.02 15.71
N SER A 15 -11.81 5.16 14.69
CA SER A 15 -10.84 4.08 14.52
C SER A 15 -9.46 4.60 14.09
N ALA A 16 -9.41 5.63 13.23
CA ALA A 16 -8.18 6.28 12.82
C ALA A 16 -7.47 6.96 14.02
N LYS A 17 -8.22 7.67 14.87
CA LYS A 17 -7.67 8.29 16.08
C LYS A 17 -7.08 7.26 17.03
N ARG A 18 -7.79 6.15 17.29
CA ARG A 18 -7.26 5.07 18.14
C ARG A 18 -5.95 4.49 17.61
N LEU A 19 -5.86 4.23 16.30
CA LEU A 19 -4.63 3.74 15.68
C LEU A 19 -3.49 4.78 15.78
N LYS A 20 -3.80 6.07 15.68
CA LYS A 20 -2.81 7.12 15.94
C LYS A 20 -2.32 7.08 17.40
N ASP A 21 -3.25 7.00 18.35
CA ASP A 21 -2.96 7.00 19.78
C ASP A 21 -2.11 5.76 20.18
N THR A 22 -2.19 4.65 19.44
CA THR A 22 -1.33 3.46 19.64
C THR A 22 0.05 3.59 18.99
N GLY A 23 0.39 4.72 18.38
CA GLY A 23 1.71 5.02 17.83
C GLY A 23 1.86 4.79 16.32
N PHE A 24 0.79 4.43 15.59
CA PHE A 24 0.88 4.38 14.13
C PHE A 24 0.97 5.79 13.54
N ASN A 25 1.75 5.92 12.47
CA ASN A 25 1.95 7.21 11.80
C ASN A 25 1.51 7.19 10.34
N TYR A 26 1.35 6.00 9.76
CA TYR A 26 0.95 5.81 8.37
C TYR A 26 -0.20 4.82 8.27
N ALA A 27 -1.19 5.15 7.46
CA ALA A 27 -2.26 4.25 7.05
C ALA A 27 -2.17 4.06 5.53
N ALA A 28 -1.98 2.83 5.07
CA ALA A 28 -1.97 2.49 3.66
C ALA A 28 -3.35 1.95 3.26
N ARG A 29 -3.94 2.57 2.23
CA ARG A 29 -5.31 2.35 1.80
C ARG A 29 -5.38 2.18 0.28
N TYR A 30 -6.35 1.40 -0.17
CA TYR A 30 -6.45 1.01 -1.57
C TYR A 30 -7.23 2.04 -2.40
N LEU A 31 -6.66 2.50 -3.51
CA LEU A 31 -7.40 3.16 -4.59
C LEU A 31 -8.16 2.10 -5.40
N GLY A 32 -9.21 2.50 -6.11
CA GLY A 32 -9.92 1.59 -7.01
C GLY A 32 -11.44 1.77 -7.02
N ASN A 33 -12.13 0.69 -7.33
CA ASN A 33 -13.59 0.57 -7.20
C ASN A 33 -13.91 -0.83 -6.66
N SER A 34 -13.55 -1.08 -5.42
CA SER A 34 -13.78 -2.35 -4.74
C SER A 34 -14.17 -2.12 -3.29
N TRP A 35 -14.56 -3.18 -2.60
CA TRP A 35 -14.85 -3.14 -1.16
C TRP A 35 -13.65 -2.68 -0.30
N LYS A 36 -12.42 -2.80 -0.79
CA LYS A 36 -11.19 -2.34 -0.10
C LYS A 36 -10.94 -0.84 -0.26
N THR A 37 -11.57 -0.23 -1.25
CA THR A 37 -11.20 1.09 -1.74
C THR A 37 -11.59 2.18 -0.76
N PHE A 38 -10.71 3.13 -0.43
CA PHE A 38 -11.06 4.29 0.39
C PHE A 38 -11.70 5.44 -0.41
N ASN A 39 -12.46 6.31 0.26
CA ASN A 39 -13.09 7.50 -0.36
C ASN A 39 -12.61 8.80 0.31
N THR A 40 -13.05 9.95 -0.21
CA THR A 40 -12.66 11.28 0.30
C THR A 40 -13.02 11.49 1.77
N ALA A 41 -14.14 10.93 2.25
CA ALA A 41 -14.53 11.04 3.66
C ALA A 41 -13.57 10.25 4.57
N GLU A 42 -13.20 9.04 4.17
CA GLU A 42 -12.20 8.23 4.87
C GLU A 42 -10.81 8.88 4.83
N ALA A 43 -10.40 9.47 3.70
CA ALA A 43 -9.14 10.20 3.59
C ALA A 43 -9.07 11.36 4.59
N LYS A 44 -10.13 12.18 4.67
CA LYS A 44 -10.26 13.27 5.65
C LYS A 44 -10.22 12.76 7.08
N ALA A 45 -10.89 11.65 7.39
CA ALA A 45 -10.87 11.05 8.72
C ALA A 45 -9.48 10.57 9.14
N VAL A 46 -8.75 9.91 8.24
CA VAL A 46 -7.37 9.46 8.47
C VAL A 46 -6.43 10.64 8.69
N GLN A 47 -6.49 11.64 7.81
CA GLN A 47 -5.64 12.82 7.91
C GLN A 47 -5.96 13.68 9.14
N GLY A 48 -7.25 13.86 9.46
CA GLY A 48 -7.71 14.58 10.65
C GLY A 48 -7.30 13.91 11.95
N ALA A 49 -7.11 12.58 11.96
CA ALA A 49 -6.52 11.86 13.08
C ALA A 49 -4.98 12.00 13.17
N GLY A 50 -4.32 12.73 12.26
CA GLY A 50 -2.87 12.90 12.25
C GLY A 50 -2.08 11.71 11.69
N LEU A 51 -2.75 10.81 10.96
CA LEU A 51 -2.11 9.74 10.19
C LEU A 51 -1.75 10.23 8.78
N LYS A 52 -0.58 9.82 8.29
CA LYS A 52 -0.19 10.03 6.90
C LYS A 52 -0.82 8.92 6.04
N LEU A 53 -1.50 9.31 4.97
CA LEU A 53 -2.17 8.38 4.07
C LEU A 53 -1.24 7.94 2.93
N ILE A 54 -1.11 6.63 2.73
CA ILE A 54 -0.39 6.00 1.63
C ILE A 54 -1.43 5.38 0.69
N SER A 55 -1.36 5.73 -0.59
CA SER A 55 -2.24 5.15 -1.61
C SER A 55 -1.61 3.92 -2.26
N ILE A 56 -2.30 2.78 -2.16
CA ILE A 56 -1.96 1.54 -2.85
C ILE A 56 -2.88 1.37 -4.06
N PHE A 57 -2.35 1.02 -5.22
CA PHE A 57 -3.12 0.57 -6.36
C PHE A 57 -2.93 -0.94 -6.55
N GLN A 58 -4.02 -1.70 -6.45
CA GLN A 58 -4.00 -3.16 -6.57
C GLN A 58 -5.24 -3.64 -7.35
N LYS A 59 -5.02 -4.42 -8.41
CA LYS A 59 -6.06 -5.22 -9.09
C LYS A 59 -5.72 -6.70 -8.93
N SER A 60 -5.64 -7.48 -10.01
CA SER A 60 -5.29 -8.90 -9.93
C SER A 60 -3.89 -9.08 -9.35
N ALA A 61 -2.85 -8.46 -9.93
CA ALA A 61 -1.48 -8.29 -9.39
C ALA A 61 -0.82 -9.52 -8.69
N ASN A 62 -1.41 -10.71 -8.79
CA ASN A 62 -1.14 -11.91 -8.00
C ASN A 62 -0.51 -13.04 -8.83
N TYR A 63 -0.10 -12.74 -10.06
CA TYR A 63 0.63 -13.64 -10.93
C TYR A 63 1.57 -12.84 -11.85
N SER A 64 2.65 -13.46 -12.31
CA SER A 64 3.70 -12.79 -13.09
C SER A 64 3.23 -12.25 -14.43
N GLY A 65 2.31 -12.95 -15.11
CA GLY A 65 1.74 -12.54 -16.40
C GLY A 65 0.90 -11.25 -16.36
N TYR A 66 0.54 -10.77 -15.16
CA TYR A 66 -0.11 -9.47 -14.98
C TYR A 66 0.83 -8.31 -15.33
N PHE A 67 2.14 -8.49 -15.10
CA PHE A 67 3.12 -7.42 -15.18
C PHE A 67 3.65 -7.25 -16.61
N THR A 68 2.84 -6.60 -17.44
CA THR A 68 3.20 -6.19 -18.80
C THR A 68 3.20 -4.67 -18.93
N GLU A 69 3.90 -4.15 -19.94
CA GLU A 69 3.92 -2.70 -20.20
C GLU A 69 2.54 -2.14 -20.55
N SER A 70 1.75 -2.85 -21.37
CA SER A 70 0.39 -2.44 -21.72
C SER A 70 -0.53 -2.42 -20.50
N GLN A 71 -0.39 -3.38 -19.58
CA GLN A 71 -1.12 -3.36 -18.31
C GLN A 71 -0.71 -2.15 -17.48
N GLY A 72 0.58 -1.83 -17.42
CA GLY A 72 1.09 -0.64 -16.74
C GLY A 72 0.50 0.67 -17.27
N VAL A 73 0.38 0.80 -18.60
CA VAL A 73 -0.26 1.96 -19.24
C VAL A 73 -1.71 2.12 -18.77
N SER A 74 -2.46 1.02 -18.76
CA SER A 74 -3.87 0.99 -18.31
C SER A 74 -4.00 1.35 -16.84
N ASP A 75 -3.22 0.69 -15.98
CA ASP A 75 -3.23 0.87 -14.54
C ASP A 75 -2.77 2.27 -14.13
N GLY A 76 -1.80 2.86 -14.82
CA GLY A 76 -1.36 4.23 -14.54
C GLY A 76 -2.46 5.27 -14.77
N LYS A 77 -3.23 5.14 -15.85
CA LYS A 77 -4.40 6.01 -16.12
C LYS A 77 -5.47 5.85 -15.04
N GLU A 78 -5.74 4.60 -14.67
CA GLU A 78 -6.77 4.28 -13.68
C GLU A 78 -6.39 4.75 -12.27
N ALA A 79 -5.13 4.53 -11.88
CA ALA A 79 -4.59 5.01 -10.61
C ALA A 79 -4.64 6.53 -10.50
N GLU A 80 -4.29 7.27 -11.57
CA GLU A 80 -4.39 8.73 -11.58
C GLU A 80 -5.82 9.20 -11.36
N ARG A 81 -6.79 8.61 -12.09
CA ARG A 81 -8.21 8.93 -11.96
C ARG A 81 -8.69 8.75 -10.51
N TYR A 82 -8.36 7.62 -9.89
CA TYR A 82 -8.79 7.35 -8.52
C TYR A 82 -8.10 8.24 -7.49
N ALA A 83 -6.81 8.51 -7.65
CA ALA A 83 -6.07 9.42 -6.77
C ALA A 83 -6.66 10.83 -6.79
N ARG A 84 -7.01 11.34 -7.98
CA ARG A 84 -7.70 12.63 -8.12
C ARG A 84 -9.08 12.61 -7.47
N ALA A 85 -9.86 11.53 -7.67
CA ALA A 85 -11.21 11.41 -7.12
C ALA A 85 -11.26 11.44 -5.58
N VAL A 86 -10.23 10.92 -4.90
CA VAL A 86 -10.13 10.95 -3.43
C VAL A 86 -9.42 12.20 -2.89
N GLY A 87 -9.05 13.15 -3.76
CA GLY A 87 -8.36 14.38 -3.37
C GLY A 87 -6.89 14.16 -2.97
N GLN A 88 -6.23 13.12 -3.48
CA GLN A 88 -4.82 12.89 -3.19
C GLN A 88 -3.97 14.04 -3.75
N PRO A 89 -3.11 14.69 -2.93
CA PRO A 89 -2.28 15.80 -3.40
C PRO A 89 -1.36 15.40 -4.55
N GLU A 90 -1.31 16.22 -5.61
CA GLU A 90 -0.35 16.04 -6.69
C GLU A 90 1.09 16.07 -6.18
N GLY A 91 1.99 15.38 -6.89
CA GLY A 91 3.39 15.20 -6.49
C GLY A 91 3.60 14.20 -5.34
N SER A 92 2.53 13.70 -4.71
CA SER A 92 2.60 12.54 -3.79
C SER A 92 2.79 11.22 -4.55
N ALA A 93 2.96 10.11 -3.83
CA ALA A 93 3.25 8.81 -4.44
C ALA A 93 2.02 7.88 -4.47
N ILE A 94 1.91 7.07 -5.52
CA ILE A 94 1.00 5.91 -5.59
C ILE A 94 1.85 4.64 -5.65
N TYR A 95 1.52 3.66 -4.82
CA TYR A 95 2.28 2.41 -4.72
C TYR A 95 1.53 1.28 -5.43
N PHE A 96 2.10 0.79 -6.53
CA PHE A 96 1.52 -0.29 -7.32
C PHE A 96 1.88 -1.63 -6.69
N ALA A 97 0.87 -2.45 -6.46
CA ALA A 97 1.02 -3.72 -5.75
C ALA A 97 1.65 -4.81 -6.63
N VAL A 98 2.56 -5.57 -6.04
CA VAL A 98 3.10 -6.84 -6.52
C VAL A 98 2.73 -7.90 -5.49
N ASP A 99 1.55 -8.49 -5.64
CA ASP A 99 0.89 -9.31 -4.62
C ASP A 99 1.07 -10.81 -4.91
N PHE A 100 2.31 -11.21 -5.17
CA PHE A 100 2.69 -12.61 -5.32
C PHE A 100 4.14 -12.84 -4.88
N ALA A 101 4.53 -14.10 -4.76
CA ALA A 101 5.91 -14.50 -4.46
C ALA A 101 6.84 -14.26 -5.67
N ALA A 102 7.18 -12.99 -5.94
CA ALA A 102 8.05 -12.66 -7.05
C ALA A 102 9.47 -13.19 -6.82
N GLN A 103 10.07 -13.71 -7.89
CA GLN A 103 11.43 -14.22 -7.95
C GLN A 103 12.25 -13.34 -8.91
N PRO A 104 13.59 -13.43 -8.92
CA PRO A 104 14.43 -12.65 -9.82
C PRO A 104 14.03 -12.72 -11.30
N ILE A 105 13.51 -13.88 -11.76
CA ILE A 105 13.03 -14.09 -13.13
C ILE A 105 11.83 -13.20 -13.49
N HIS A 106 11.00 -12.81 -12.52
CA HIS A 106 9.82 -11.96 -12.75
C HIS A 106 10.14 -10.47 -12.86
N MET A 107 11.36 -10.05 -12.50
CA MET A 107 11.72 -8.63 -12.41
C MET A 107 11.67 -7.91 -13.75
N ARG A 108 11.92 -8.61 -14.87
CA ARG A 108 11.80 -7.99 -16.19
C ARG A 108 10.36 -7.54 -16.47
N GLY A 109 9.37 -8.40 -16.17
CA GLY A 109 7.96 -8.06 -16.33
C GLY A 109 7.54 -6.90 -15.43
N ILE A 110 7.94 -6.93 -14.15
CA ILE A 110 7.64 -5.87 -13.17
C ILE A 110 8.23 -4.52 -13.62
N LEU A 111 9.46 -4.49 -14.15
CA LEU A 111 10.05 -3.26 -14.68
C LEU A 111 9.33 -2.77 -15.95
N ASN A 112 8.95 -3.66 -16.86
CA ASN A 112 8.18 -3.30 -18.05
C ASN A 112 6.82 -2.70 -17.68
N TYR A 113 6.14 -3.29 -16.69
CA TYR A 113 4.92 -2.74 -16.10
C TYR A 113 5.13 -1.33 -15.56
N ILE A 114 6.20 -1.10 -14.77
CA ILE A 114 6.49 0.22 -14.22
C ILE A 114 6.84 1.25 -15.31
N THR A 115 7.52 0.86 -16.38
CA THR A 115 7.71 1.70 -17.57
C THR A 115 6.37 2.12 -18.16
N GLY A 116 5.42 1.18 -18.31
CA GLY A 116 4.06 1.47 -18.76
C GLY A 116 3.32 2.45 -17.85
N VAL A 117 3.40 2.25 -16.54
CA VAL A 117 2.79 3.16 -15.54
C VAL A 117 3.34 4.58 -15.69
N LYS A 118 4.66 4.74 -15.80
CA LYS A 118 5.32 6.05 -15.96
C LYS A 118 4.90 6.79 -17.24
N LYS A 119 4.46 6.08 -18.28
CA LYS A 119 3.98 6.71 -19.52
C LYS A 119 2.68 7.50 -19.30
N THR A 120 1.84 7.07 -18.35
CA THR A 120 0.48 7.60 -18.18
C THR A 120 0.25 8.32 -16.85
N LEU A 121 0.98 7.96 -15.80
CA LEU A 121 0.89 8.62 -14.50
C LEU A 121 1.69 9.93 -14.52
N LYS A 122 1.00 11.08 -14.58
CA LYS A 122 1.64 12.41 -14.69
C LYS A 122 1.63 13.19 -13.39
N GLY A 123 0.53 13.12 -12.63
CA GLY A 123 0.35 13.90 -11.41
C GLY A 123 1.04 13.33 -10.17
N TYR A 124 1.56 12.10 -10.23
CA TYR A 124 2.00 11.35 -9.05
C TYR A 124 3.31 10.61 -9.28
N LYS A 125 4.04 10.37 -8.19
CA LYS A 125 5.28 9.58 -8.19
C LYS A 125 4.94 8.09 -8.14
N VAL A 126 5.72 7.29 -8.84
CA VAL A 126 5.54 5.83 -8.85
C VAL A 126 6.27 5.20 -7.66
N GLY A 127 5.57 4.34 -6.93
CA GLY A 127 6.16 3.46 -5.93
C GLY A 127 5.72 2.01 -6.15
N LEU A 128 6.38 1.09 -5.45
CA LEU A 128 5.99 -0.31 -5.41
C LEU A 128 5.63 -0.73 -3.98
N TYR A 129 4.63 -1.60 -3.88
CA TYR A 129 4.21 -2.28 -2.65
C TYR A 129 4.23 -3.78 -2.90
N GLY A 130 4.83 -4.55 -2.01
CA GLY A 130 4.89 -6.00 -2.14
C GLY A 130 5.72 -6.63 -1.04
N SER A 131 5.96 -7.93 -1.16
CA SER A 131 6.78 -8.66 -0.19
C SER A 131 8.20 -8.12 -0.10
N TYR A 132 8.84 -8.33 1.05
CA TYR A 132 10.25 -7.97 1.25
C TYR A 132 11.17 -8.49 0.11
N ALA A 133 10.93 -9.70 -0.38
CA ALA A 133 11.68 -10.29 -1.48
C ALA A 133 11.53 -9.49 -2.79
N VAL A 134 10.31 -9.07 -3.13
CA VAL A 134 10.06 -8.18 -4.29
C VAL A 134 10.86 -6.90 -4.11
N MET A 135 10.83 -6.31 -2.91
CA MET A 135 11.48 -5.04 -2.65
C MET A 135 13.01 -5.13 -2.71
N GLN A 136 13.60 -6.21 -2.21
CA GLN A 136 15.04 -6.47 -2.33
C GLN A 136 15.47 -6.68 -3.79
N ALA A 137 14.68 -7.42 -4.57
CA ALA A 137 14.97 -7.67 -5.98
C ALA A 137 14.93 -6.38 -6.82
N VAL A 138 13.96 -5.49 -6.54
CA VAL A 138 13.88 -4.17 -7.19
C VAL A 138 15.05 -3.28 -6.74
N LYS A 139 15.37 -3.24 -5.45
CA LYS A 139 16.47 -2.43 -4.90
C LYS A 139 17.82 -2.80 -5.53
N GLY A 140 18.12 -4.09 -5.67
CA GLY A 140 19.36 -4.55 -6.30
C GLY A 140 19.54 -4.08 -7.75
N ARG A 141 18.43 -3.92 -8.49
CA ARG A 141 18.44 -3.54 -9.92
C ARG A 141 18.42 -2.03 -10.16
N LEU A 142 17.83 -1.27 -9.24
CA LEU A 142 17.90 0.20 -9.26
C LEU A 142 19.29 0.71 -8.91
N ILE A 143 19.98 0.03 -7.98
CA ILE A 143 21.36 0.35 -7.61
C ILE A 143 22.32 0.17 -8.80
N THR A 144 22.10 -0.85 -9.64
CA THR A 144 22.89 -1.06 -10.87
C THR A 144 22.64 -0.02 -11.97
N THR A 145 21.56 0.77 -11.87
CA THR A 145 21.17 1.78 -12.88
C THR A 145 21.32 3.23 -12.42
N GLY A 146 21.81 3.49 -11.21
CA GLY A 146 22.07 4.85 -10.70
C GLY A 146 21.42 5.17 -9.34
N LYS A 147 22.05 6.13 -8.65
CA LYS A 147 22.00 6.44 -7.20
C LYS A 147 20.61 6.37 -6.53
N PRO A 148 20.44 5.61 -5.43
CA PRO A 148 19.21 5.61 -4.65
C PRO A 148 18.99 6.95 -3.95
N THR A 149 17.74 7.41 -3.92
CA THR A 149 17.35 8.64 -3.23
C THR A 149 16.15 8.32 -2.35
N HIS A 150 16.45 7.88 -1.13
CA HIS A 150 15.49 7.26 -0.24
C HIS A 150 14.76 8.32 0.62
N GLY A 151 13.43 8.24 0.66
CA GLY A 151 12.68 8.60 1.87
C GLY A 151 12.68 7.40 2.84
N PRO A 152 12.35 7.59 4.13
CA PRO A 152 12.39 6.50 5.10
C PRO A 152 11.44 5.36 4.68
N ALA A 153 11.94 4.13 4.69
CA ALA A 153 11.12 2.94 4.47
C ALA A 153 10.07 2.84 5.57
N VAL A 154 8.79 2.71 5.20
CA VAL A 154 7.70 2.47 6.14
C VAL A 154 7.45 0.96 6.19
N LYS A 155 7.58 0.38 7.38
CA LYS A 155 7.20 -1.02 7.63
C LYS A 155 5.69 -1.04 7.86
N LEU A 156 4.95 -1.65 6.93
CA LEU A 156 3.51 -1.81 7.08
C LEU A 156 3.22 -3.14 7.79
N GLN A 157 2.50 -3.04 8.90
CA GLN A 157 1.87 -4.19 9.55
C GLN A 157 0.52 -4.45 8.89
N THR A 158 0.21 -5.72 8.62
CA THR A 158 -0.93 -6.11 7.80
C THR A 158 -2.24 -6.22 8.59
N SER A 159 -3.32 -6.44 7.83
CA SER A 159 -4.74 -6.49 8.18
C SER A 159 -5.17 -7.02 9.55
N SER A 160 -4.44 -7.95 10.19
CA SER A 160 -4.79 -8.51 11.50
C SER A 160 -4.97 -7.44 12.58
N ILE A 161 -4.22 -6.33 12.50
CA ILE A 161 -4.31 -5.21 13.44
C ILE A 161 -5.62 -4.45 13.28
N CYS A 162 -6.09 -4.19 12.05
CA CYS A 162 -7.38 -3.49 11.86
C CYS A 162 -8.56 -4.34 12.39
N THR A 163 -8.55 -5.66 12.23
CA THR A 163 -9.62 -6.53 12.78
C THR A 163 -9.60 -6.60 14.30
N SER A 164 -8.43 -6.76 14.93
CA SER A 164 -8.36 -6.86 16.40
C SER A 164 -8.74 -5.56 17.10
N PHE A 165 -8.42 -4.40 16.52
CA PHE A 165 -8.84 -3.10 17.06
C PHE A 165 -10.31 -2.77 16.81
N ILE A 166 -10.94 -3.37 15.79
CA ILE A 166 -12.38 -3.22 15.53
C ILE A 166 -13.20 -4.21 16.35
N MET A 167 -12.70 -5.41 16.62
CA MET A 167 -13.40 -6.38 17.48
C MET A 167 -13.47 -5.92 18.94
N THR A 168 -12.48 -5.17 19.43
CA THR A 168 -12.56 -4.53 20.76
C THR A 168 -13.60 -3.40 20.84
N LEU A 169 -14.20 -2.96 19.73
CA LEU A 169 -15.35 -2.04 19.72
C LEU A 169 -16.70 -2.72 20.00
N LEU A 170 -16.79 -4.06 19.92
CA LEU A 170 -18.07 -4.78 19.95
C LEU A 170 -18.30 -5.62 21.21
N TRP A 171 -17.35 -5.67 22.14
CA TRP A 171 -17.53 -6.43 23.40
C TRP A 171 -16.78 -5.78 24.58
N PRO A 172 -17.47 -5.45 25.68
CA PRO A 172 -16.79 -5.13 26.92
C PRO A 172 -16.39 -6.44 27.63
N VAL A 173 -15.08 -6.62 27.81
CA VAL A 173 -14.41 -7.43 28.86
C VAL A 173 -14.71 -8.94 28.85
N TRP A 174 -13.66 -9.75 29.03
CA TRP A 174 -13.66 -11.23 29.12
C TRP A 174 -13.61 -12.01 27.80
N LEU A 175 -12.44 -12.09 27.16
CA LEU A 175 -11.96 -13.37 26.62
C LEU A 175 -10.46 -13.29 26.31
N LEU A 176 -9.64 -13.63 27.31
CA LEU A 176 -8.18 -13.70 27.23
C LEU A 176 -7.69 -15.01 26.55
N ILE A 177 -8.56 -15.77 25.86
CA ILE A 177 -8.23 -17.14 25.43
C ILE A 177 -8.79 -17.42 24.03
N VAL A 178 -8.32 -16.75 22.97
CA VAL A 178 -8.21 -17.32 21.60
C VAL A 178 -7.19 -16.48 20.79
N ILE A 179 -5.92 -16.41 21.20
CA ILE A 179 -4.84 -15.84 20.35
C ILE A 179 -3.87 -16.97 19.98
N VAL A 180 -4.36 -18.00 19.30
CA VAL A 180 -3.50 -18.92 18.55
C VAL A 180 -4.30 -19.39 17.34
N LEU A 181 -3.69 -19.28 16.15
CA LEU A 181 -4.07 -19.88 14.85
C LEU A 181 -4.83 -18.99 13.84
N LYS A 182 -4.08 -18.23 13.02
CA LYS A 182 -3.85 -18.60 11.59
C LYS A 182 -2.77 -17.75 10.92
N ARG A 183 -2.04 -18.42 10.03
CA ARG A 183 -0.70 -18.17 9.48
C ARG A 183 -0.52 -16.88 8.64
N ALA A 184 0.72 -16.40 8.72
CA ALA A 184 1.55 -15.77 7.68
C ALA A 184 0.95 -14.60 6.88
N GLN A 185 1.24 -13.38 7.31
CA GLN A 185 1.16 -12.20 6.46
C GLN A 185 2.54 -11.52 6.49
N GLY A 186 3.20 -11.47 5.33
CA GLY A 186 4.55 -10.92 5.19
C GLY A 186 4.62 -9.44 5.54
N ILE A 187 5.82 -8.99 5.91
CA ILE A 187 6.12 -7.57 6.09
C ILE A 187 6.04 -6.89 4.72
N GLY A 188 5.04 -6.04 4.51
CA GLY A 188 4.97 -5.15 3.36
C GLY A 188 5.94 -3.98 3.55
N VAL A 189 6.77 -3.72 2.54
CA VAL A 189 7.67 -2.55 2.54
C VAL A 189 7.34 -1.66 1.35
N VAL A 190 7.34 -0.36 1.60
CA VAL A 190 6.94 0.68 0.65
C VAL A 190 8.20 1.44 0.19
N TYR A 191 8.48 1.44 -1.12
CA TYR A 191 9.61 2.17 -1.71
C TYR A 191 9.14 3.15 -2.78
N LYS A 192 9.67 4.38 -2.69
CA LYS A 192 9.47 5.43 -3.68
C LYS A 192 10.52 5.28 -4.79
N LEU A 193 10.07 5.22 -6.04
CA LEU A 193 10.95 5.26 -7.20
C LEU A 193 11.04 6.71 -7.71
N LYS A 194 12.24 7.15 -8.08
CA LYS A 194 12.39 8.39 -8.85
C LYS A 194 12.06 8.14 -10.32
#